data_AF-A0A535UND1-F1
#
_entry.id   AF-A0A535UND1-F1
#
_cell.length_a   1.000
_cell.length_b   1.000
_cell.length_c   1.000
_cell.angle_alpha   90.00
_cell.angle_beta   90.00
_cell.angle_gamma   90.00
#
_symmetry.space_group_name_H-M   'P 1'
#
loop_
_entity.id
_entity.type
_entity.pdbx_description
1 polymer ?
#
loop_
_entity_poly.entity_id
_entity_poly.type
_entity_poly.pdbx_seq_one_letter_code
_entity_poly.pdbx_strand_id
1 'polypeptide(L)'
;MQIEEQPLSKAVESENTSSLEAHGLYRLGLNFGRQVHRFRWFIIAFWVVIVLVSIPFTAQIGSVLKGGGYSYKNSESARASNIIKEKLPRPATQLLVIFQSTNTGVSNSLYQKEVHGFMNRVRSFPHVTDVIPGGTGLDGRTTYVTVNFNTGSDTVGDQLNDFRKLLPAGSTAGPAQAYLTGDAP
;
A
#
# COMPACT_ATOMS: atom_id res chain seq x y z
N MET A 1 -25.21 70.67 43.42
CA MET A 1 -25.41 71.08 42.02
C MET A 1 -24.59 70.12 41.19
N GLN A 2 -25.28 69.33 40.36
CA GLN A 2 -24.80 68.12 39.69
C GLN A 2 -24.11 68.43 38.36
N ILE A 3 -23.13 67.57 38.05
CA ILE A 3 -22.72 67.05 36.75
C ILE A 3 -22.16 68.07 35.74
N GLU A 4 -20.88 67.90 35.43
CA GLU A 4 -20.49 67.82 34.02
C GLU A 4 -19.45 66.69 33.86
N GLU A 5 -19.98 65.50 33.60
CA GLU A 5 -19.23 64.39 33.00
C GLU A 5 -18.98 64.73 31.53
N GLN A 6 -17.71 64.70 31.09
CA GLN A 6 -17.22 64.25 29.77
C GLN A 6 -16.00 65.05 29.25
N PRO A 7 -15.14 64.46 28.37
CA PRO A 7 -15.23 63.14 27.75
C PRO A 7 -13.90 62.33 27.86
N LEU A 8 -13.91 61.26 28.66
CA LEU A 8 -12.93 60.16 28.52
C LEU A 8 -13.22 59.30 27.26
N SER A 9 -14.25 59.65 26.49
CA SER A 9 -14.67 58.95 25.26
C SER A 9 -13.70 59.16 24.08
N LYS A 10 -13.05 60.33 23.99
CA LYS A 10 -12.23 60.68 22.81
C LYS A 10 -10.88 59.97 22.73
N ALA A 11 -10.34 59.48 23.85
CA ALA A 11 -9.04 58.81 23.85
C ALA A 11 -9.13 57.32 23.50
N VAL A 12 -10.21 56.65 23.90
CA VAL A 12 -10.38 55.19 23.73
C VAL A 12 -10.86 54.82 22.31
N GLU A 13 -11.54 55.73 21.61
CA GLU A 13 -12.06 55.46 20.27
C GLU A 13 -11.00 55.60 19.15
N SER A 14 -9.87 56.26 19.44
CA SER A 14 -8.81 56.50 18.45
C SER A 14 -7.78 55.38 18.29
N GLU A 15 -7.71 54.44 19.25
CA GLU A 15 -6.68 53.39 19.27
C GLU A 15 -7.15 52.06 18.64
N ASN A 16 -8.46 51.85 18.48
CA ASN A 16 -9.00 50.57 18.02
C ASN A 16 -9.31 50.53 16.50
N THR A 17 -9.12 51.65 15.80
CA THR A 17 -9.37 51.74 14.35
C THR A 17 -8.09 51.64 13.51
N SER A 18 -6.92 51.78 14.14
CA SER A 18 -5.60 51.81 13.47
C SER A 18 -4.91 50.45 13.33
N SER A 19 -5.41 49.38 13.95
CA SER A 19 -4.88 48.01 13.79
C SER A 19 -5.54 47.22 12.65
N LEU A 20 -6.70 47.68 12.16
CA LEU A 20 -7.37 47.14 10.97
C LEU A 20 -6.73 47.66 9.66
N GLU A 21 -5.85 48.66 9.76
CA GLU A 21 -5.06 49.23 8.68
C GLU A 21 -3.74 48.49 8.43
N ALA A 22 -3.74 47.15 8.46
CA ALA A 22 -2.71 46.35 7.81
C ALA A 22 -2.88 46.45 6.26
N HIS A 23 -2.57 47.65 5.75
CA HIS A 23 -3.12 48.31 4.56
C HIS A 23 -2.56 47.85 3.19
N GLY A 24 -2.10 46.60 3.07
CA GLY A 24 -1.58 46.05 1.80
C GLY A 24 -2.21 44.72 1.39
N LEU A 25 -2.33 43.80 2.34
CA LEU A 25 -2.72 42.41 2.06
C LEU A 25 -4.24 42.25 1.84
N TYR A 26 -5.06 43.07 2.51
CA TYR A 26 -6.53 42.99 2.38
C TYR A 26 -7.01 43.44 0.99
N ARG A 27 -6.34 44.45 0.41
CA ARG A 27 -6.64 44.97 -0.94
C ARG A 27 -6.25 43.96 -2.02
N LEU A 28 -5.15 43.24 -1.82
CA LEU A 28 -4.75 42.12 -2.68
C LEU A 28 -5.79 40.99 -2.60
N GLY A 29 -6.25 40.61 -1.41
CA GLY A 29 -7.30 39.61 -1.24
C GLY A 29 -8.62 39.97 -1.92
N LEU A 30 -9.10 41.21 -1.77
CA LEU A 30 -10.33 41.67 -2.41
C LEU A 30 -10.21 41.79 -3.94
N ASN A 31 -9.08 42.30 -4.45
CA ASN A 31 -8.84 42.36 -5.90
C ASN A 31 -8.67 40.95 -6.49
N PHE A 32 -8.01 40.04 -5.79
CA PHE A 32 -7.89 38.63 -6.19
C PHE A 32 -9.26 37.96 -6.24
N GLY A 33 -10.10 38.17 -5.22
CA GLY A 33 -11.48 37.68 -5.20
C GLY A 33 -12.33 38.20 -6.37
N ARG A 34 -12.21 39.50 -6.69
CA ARG A 34 -12.94 40.11 -7.82
C ARG A 34 -12.44 39.59 -9.18
N GLN A 35 -11.13 39.36 -9.33
CA GLN A 35 -10.53 38.80 -10.54
C GLN A 35 -10.88 37.32 -10.73
N VAL A 36 -10.85 36.53 -9.66
CA VAL A 36 -11.29 35.13 -9.63
C VAL A 36 -12.76 35.02 -9.99
N HIS A 37 -13.63 35.90 -9.50
CA HIS A 37 -15.06 35.89 -9.86
C HIS A 37 -15.29 36.19 -11.36
N ARG A 38 -14.48 37.07 -11.95
CA ARG A 38 -14.56 37.38 -13.39
C ARG A 38 -14.11 36.22 -14.28
N PHE A 39 -13.14 35.43 -13.84
CA PHE A 39 -12.64 34.24 -14.53
C PHE A 39 -13.15 32.92 -13.93
N ARG A 40 -14.22 32.96 -13.13
CA ARG A 40 -14.68 31.80 -12.33
C ARG A 40 -14.91 30.54 -13.16
N TRP A 41 -15.48 30.68 -14.35
CA TRP A 41 -15.73 29.55 -15.25
C TRP A 41 -14.45 28.98 -15.86
N PHE A 42 -13.45 29.81 -16.17
CA PHE A 42 -12.14 29.34 -16.63
C PHE A 42 -11.40 28.60 -15.53
N ILE A 43 -11.43 29.14 -14.30
CA ILE A 43 -10.79 28.51 -13.14
C ILE A 43 -11.46 27.18 -12.81
N ILE A 44 -12.80 27.13 -12.81
CA ILE A 44 -13.54 25.88 -12.60
C ILE A 44 -13.23 24.89 -13.72
N ALA A 45 -13.30 25.29 -14.99
CA ALA A 45 -13.00 24.41 -16.12
C ALA A 45 -11.56 23.89 -16.06
N PHE A 46 -10.60 24.73 -15.70
CA PHE A 46 -9.19 24.35 -15.54
C PHE A 46 -9.01 23.31 -14.42
N TRP A 47 -9.62 23.52 -13.25
CA TRP A 47 -9.58 22.55 -12.15
C TRP A 47 -10.32 21.26 -12.50
N VAL A 48 -11.45 21.34 -13.18
CA VAL A 48 -12.18 20.16 -13.68
C VAL A 48 -11.28 19.37 -14.62
N VAL A 49 -10.62 20.03 -15.58
CA VAL A 49 -9.67 19.38 -16.49
C VAL A 49 -8.51 18.73 -15.73
N ILE A 50 -7.91 19.42 -14.75
CA ILE A 50 -6.83 18.84 -13.92
C ILE A 50 -7.31 17.58 -13.20
N VAL A 51 -8.49 17.62 -12.57
CA VAL A 51 -9.07 16.46 -11.88
C VAL A 51 -9.32 15.33 -12.86
N LEU A 52 -9.92 15.63 -14.02
CA LEU A 52 -10.25 14.64 -15.05
C LEU A 52 -8.99 13.97 -15.62
N VAL A 53 -7.91 14.74 -15.81
CA VAL A 53 -6.59 14.23 -16.22
C VAL A 53 -5.92 13.41 -15.09
N SER A 54 -6.23 13.69 -13.82
CA SER A 54 -5.69 12.96 -12.66
C SER A 54 -6.39 11.61 -12.41
N ILE A 55 -7.62 11.41 -12.89
CA ILE A 55 -8.36 10.14 -12.77
C ILE A 55 -7.56 8.93 -13.29
N PRO A 56 -7.02 8.91 -14.53
CA PRO A 56 -6.26 7.76 -15.02
C PRO A 56 -4.99 7.49 -14.20
N PHE A 57 -4.39 8.51 -13.57
CA PHE A 57 -3.22 8.34 -12.70
C PHE A 57 -3.56 7.65 -11.37
N THR A 58 -4.81 7.74 -10.91
CA THR A 58 -5.25 7.16 -9.64
C THR A 58 -5.12 5.63 -9.64
N ALA A 59 -5.37 4.99 -10.80
CA ALA A 59 -5.20 3.55 -10.95
C ALA A 59 -3.75 3.08 -10.73
N GLN A 60 -2.76 3.94 -10.99
CA GLN A 60 -1.34 3.61 -10.84
C GLN A 60 -0.82 3.89 -9.42
N ILE A 61 -1.54 4.66 -8.61
CA ILE A 61 -1.13 5.00 -7.23
C ILE A 61 -0.91 3.72 -6.40
N GLY A 62 -1.80 2.74 -6.52
CA GLY A 62 -1.66 1.47 -5.78
C GLY A 62 -0.36 0.72 -6.08
N SER A 63 0.18 0.84 -7.28
CA SER A 63 1.42 0.15 -7.70
C SER A 63 2.71 0.78 -7.18
N VAL A 64 2.65 2.04 -6.73
CA VAL A 64 3.82 2.76 -6.18
C VAL A 64 3.81 2.83 -4.65
N LEU A 65 2.70 2.43 -4.02
CA LEU A 65 2.58 2.37 -2.57
C LEU A 65 3.28 1.12 -2.04
N LYS A 66 4.41 1.33 -1.37
CA LYS A 66 5.09 0.27 -0.62
C LYS A 66 4.46 0.11 0.76
N GLY A 67 4.16 -1.12 1.17
CA GLY A 67 3.58 -1.45 2.49
C GLY A 67 4.54 -1.31 3.68
N GLY A 68 5.54 -0.43 3.61
CA GLY A 68 6.66 -0.35 4.55
C GLY A 68 6.74 0.94 5.36
N GLY A 69 7.83 1.07 6.14
CA GLY A 69 8.15 2.29 6.93
C GLY A 69 8.01 2.15 8.44
N TYR A 70 7.55 0.99 8.94
CA TYR A 70 7.32 0.74 10.37
C TYR A 70 8.58 0.48 11.22
N SER A 71 9.77 0.61 10.64
CA SER A 71 11.04 0.40 11.34
C SER A 71 11.94 1.62 11.25
N TYR A 72 12.47 2.04 12.40
CA TYR A 72 13.46 3.10 12.47
C TYR A 72 14.82 2.57 12.01
N LYS A 73 15.34 3.09 10.89
CA LYS A 73 16.55 2.55 10.24
C LYS A 73 17.79 2.55 11.15
N ASN A 74 17.87 3.44 12.13
CA ASN A 74 19.01 3.53 13.05
C ASN A 74 18.77 2.78 14.38
N SER A 75 17.75 1.91 14.47
CA SER A 75 17.56 1.09 15.67
C SER A 75 18.52 -0.10 15.70
N GLU A 76 18.90 -0.54 16.89
CA GLU A 76 19.68 -1.77 17.07
C GLU A 76 18.92 -3.02 16.56
N SER A 77 17.58 -3.01 16.59
CA SER A 77 16.77 -4.09 16.01
C SER A 77 16.88 -4.17 14.48
N ALA A 78 16.94 -3.02 13.79
CA ALA A 78 17.17 -2.96 12.35
C ALA A 78 18.60 -3.44 12.02
N ARG A 79 19.59 -3.03 12.83
CA ARG A 79 20.98 -3.47 12.69
C ARG A 79 21.13 -4.98 12.88
N ALA A 80 20.54 -5.55 13.94
CA ALA A 80 20.54 -6.98 14.19
C ALA A 80 19.88 -7.75 13.03
N SER A 81 18.76 -7.24 12.51
CA SER A 81 18.06 -7.84 11.36
C SER A 81 18.91 -7.82 10.08
N ASN A 82 19.67 -6.73 9.84
CA ASN A 82 20.58 -6.65 8.69
C ASN A 82 21.76 -7.62 8.84
N ILE A 83 22.36 -7.73 10.02
CA ILE A 83 23.44 -8.70 10.29
C ILE A 83 22.93 -10.13 10.08
N ILE A 84 21.72 -10.45 10.53
CA ILE A 84 21.10 -11.76 10.31
C ILE A 84 20.94 -12.03 8.81
N LYS A 85 20.44 -11.06 8.04
CA LYS A 85 20.29 -11.19 6.58
C LYS A 85 21.62 -11.38 5.85
N GLU A 86 22.68 -10.72 6.30
CA GLU A 86 24.01 -10.81 5.68
C GLU A 86 24.77 -12.09 6.06
N LYS A 87 24.64 -12.55 7.31
CA LYS A 87 25.47 -13.62 7.87
C LYS A 87 24.82 -15.00 7.80
N LEU A 88 23.49 -15.08 7.77
CA LEU A 88 22.78 -16.36 7.67
C LEU A 88 22.30 -16.57 6.23
N PRO A 89 22.58 -17.73 5.62
CA PRO A 89 21.98 -18.09 4.35
C PRO A 89 20.50 -18.37 4.56
N ARG A 90 19.67 -17.33 4.43
CA ARG A 90 18.21 -17.44 4.44
C ARG A 90 17.66 -16.94 3.11
N PRO A 91 16.55 -17.52 2.62
CA PRO A 91 15.86 -16.95 1.48
C PRO A 91 15.45 -15.51 1.81
N ALA A 92 15.57 -14.61 0.83
CA ALA A 92 15.30 -13.20 1.02
C ALA A 92 13.81 -12.94 1.24
N THR A 93 12.95 -13.80 0.70
CA THR A 93 11.49 -13.80 0.89
C THR A 93 10.96 -15.21 0.73
N GLN A 94 9.95 -15.55 1.53
CA GLN A 94 9.30 -16.84 1.48
C GLN A 94 7.79 -16.68 1.26
N LEU A 95 7.26 -17.42 0.28
CA LEU A 95 5.82 -17.62 0.11
C LEU A 95 5.44 -19.04 0.51
N LEU A 96 4.24 -19.17 1.05
CA LEU A 96 3.65 -20.42 1.47
C LEU A 96 2.35 -20.63 0.70
N VAL A 97 2.28 -21.71 -0.06
CA VAL A 97 1.07 -22.11 -0.79
C VAL A 97 0.45 -23.31 -0.10
N ILE A 98 -0.73 -23.11 0.49
CA ILE A 98 -1.45 -24.13 1.24
C ILE A 98 -2.46 -24.77 0.29
N PHE A 99 -2.41 -26.08 0.17
CA PHE A 99 -3.39 -26.88 -0.57
C PHE A 99 -4.31 -27.55 0.44
N GLN A 100 -5.61 -27.35 0.29
CA GLN A 100 -6.61 -27.94 1.17
C GLN A 100 -7.76 -28.52 0.35
N SER A 101 -8.17 -29.74 0.68
CA SER A 101 -9.35 -30.36 0.07
C SER A 101 -10.35 -30.78 1.13
N THR A 102 -11.65 -30.66 0.83
CA THR A 102 -12.71 -31.13 1.72
C THR A 102 -12.90 -32.65 1.65
N ASN A 103 -12.71 -33.25 0.47
CA ASN A 103 -13.10 -34.65 0.22
C ASN A 103 -11.94 -35.57 -0.18
N THR A 104 -10.78 -35.01 -0.55
CA THR A 104 -9.66 -35.79 -1.10
C THR A 104 -8.45 -35.70 -0.18
N GLY A 105 -7.88 -36.84 0.19
CA GLY A 105 -6.64 -36.88 0.98
C GLY A 105 -5.41 -36.53 0.16
N VAL A 106 -4.36 -36.04 0.83
CA VAL A 106 -3.05 -35.71 0.24
C VAL A 106 -2.37 -36.93 -0.39
N SER A 107 -2.69 -38.14 0.07
CA SER A 107 -2.21 -39.40 -0.51
C SER A 107 -2.84 -39.78 -1.86
N ASN A 108 -3.89 -39.08 -2.28
CA ASN A 108 -4.54 -39.35 -3.57
C ASN A 108 -3.65 -38.92 -4.74
N SER A 109 -3.59 -39.75 -5.79
CA SER A 109 -2.73 -39.49 -6.95
C SER A 109 -3.12 -38.23 -7.75
N LEU A 110 -4.42 -37.86 -7.80
CA LEU A 110 -4.86 -36.62 -8.44
C LEU A 110 -4.41 -35.40 -7.66
N TYR A 111 -4.51 -35.44 -6.33
CA TYR A 111 -4.03 -34.38 -5.46
C TYR A 111 -2.52 -34.19 -5.62
N GLN A 112 -1.74 -35.28 -5.59
CA GLN A 112 -0.29 -35.21 -5.76
C GLN A 112 0.11 -34.69 -7.13
N LYS A 113 -0.61 -35.06 -8.19
CA LYS A 113 -0.38 -34.53 -9.54
C LYS A 113 -0.63 -33.03 -9.61
N GLU A 114 -1.67 -32.53 -8.96
CA GLU A 114 -1.96 -31.10 -8.87
C GLU A 114 -0.82 -30.33 -8.19
N VAL A 115 -0.38 -30.78 -7.01
CA VAL A 115 0.71 -30.15 -6.26
C VAL A 115 2.02 -30.18 -7.06
N HIS A 116 2.40 -31.34 -7.62
CA HIS A 116 3.61 -31.44 -8.45
C HIS A 116 3.53 -30.57 -9.71
N GLY A 117 2.35 -30.52 -10.35
CA GLY A 117 2.13 -29.64 -11.50
C GLY A 117 2.33 -28.17 -11.16
N PHE A 118 1.82 -27.74 -10.01
CA PHE A 118 2.06 -26.40 -9.48
C PHE A 118 3.55 -26.15 -9.21
N MET A 119 4.23 -27.05 -8.49
CA MET A 119 5.65 -26.92 -8.17
C MET A 119 6.51 -26.77 -9.44
N ASN A 120 6.19 -27.54 -10.49
CA ASN A 120 6.91 -27.45 -11.76
C ASN A 120 6.71 -26.10 -12.46
N ARG A 121 5.51 -25.51 -12.41
CA ARG A 121 5.26 -24.17 -12.95
C ARG A 121 6.02 -23.11 -12.17
N VAL A 122 5.97 -23.17 -10.84
CA VAL A 122 6.59 -22.17 -9.97
C VAL A 122 8.11 -22.17 -10.06
N ARG A 123 8.75 -23.32 -10.29
CA ARG A 123 10.21 -23.37 -10.50
C ARG A 123 10.72 -22.49 -11.65
N SER A 124 9.87 -22.20 -12.64
CA SER A 124 10.20 -21.32 -13.77
C SER A 124 9.90 -19.84 -13.51
N PHE A 125 9.29 -19.51 -12.37
CA PHE A 125 8.93 -18.14 -12.03
C PHE A 125 10.18 -17.32 -11.65
N PRO A 126 10.24 -16.02 -12.00
CA PRO A 126 11.39 -15.18 -11.70
C PRO A 126 11.76 -15.21 -10.21
N HIS A 127 13.07 -15.16 -9.94
CA HIS A 127 13.65 -15.06 -8.60
C HIS A 127 13.40 -16.24 -7.65
N VAL A 128 12.68 -17.29 -8.07
CA VAL A 128 12.52 -18.52 -7.29
C VAL A 128 13.86 -19.25 -7.20
N THR A 129 14.30 -19.53 -5.98
CA THR A 129 15.51 -20.32 -5.71
C THR A 129 15.20 -21.75 -5.37
N ASP A 130 14.11 -21.99 -4.64
CA ASP A 130 13.75 -23.33 -4.19
C ASP A 130 12.24 -23.47 -4.01
N VAL A 131 11.75 -24.70 -4.21
CA VAL A 131 10.34 -25.07 -4.06
C VAL A 131 10.29 -26.37 -3.27
N ILE A 132 9.99 -26.23 -1.98
CA ILE A 132 10.10 -27.31 -1.00
C ILE A 132 8.68 -27.77 -0.63
N PRO A 133 8.34 -29.06 -0.85
CA PRO A 133 7.07 -29.60 -0.37
C PRO A 133 7.10 -29.71 1.15
N GLY A 134 6.00 -29.31 1.76
CA GLY A 134 5.81 -29.33 3.20
C GLY A 134 5.24 -30.63 3.73
N GLY A 135 4.96 -30.63 5.02
CA GLY A 135 4.28 -31.73 5.69
C GLY A 135 2.81 -31.86 5.29
N THR A 136 2.23 -32.99 5.68
CA THR A 136 0.78 -33.21 5.63
C THR A 136 0.17 -32.84 6.97
N GLY A 137 -0.96 -32.15 6.95
CA GLY A 137 -1.73 -31.82 8.14
C GLY A 137 -2.27 -33.08 8.83
N LEU A 138 -2.62 -32.96 10.11
CA LEU A 138 -3.20 -34.06 10.89
C LEU A 138 -4.52 -34.58 10.31
N ASP A 139 -5.20 -33.74 9.53
CA ASP A 139 -6.43 -34.08 8.80
C ASP A 139 -6.20 -34.98 7.59
N GLY A 140 -4.94 -35.17 7.16
CA GLY A 140 -4.58 -35.91 5.96
C GLY A 140 -5.07 -35.27 4.66
N ARG A 141 -5.59 -34.03 4.70
CA ARG A 141 -6.25 -33.33 3.58
C ARG A 141 -5.63 -31.97 3.26
N THR A 142 -4.74 -31.50 4.13
CA THR A 142 -4.01 -30.25 3.95
C THR A 142 -2.52 -30.53 3.76
N THR A 143 -1.88 -29.87 2.80
CA THR A 143 -0.42 -29.79 2.70
C THR A 143 -0.01 -28.38 2.32
N TYR A 144 1.27 -28.07 2.37
CA TYR A 144 1.77 -26.78 1.94
C TYR A 144 3.02 -26.94 1.09
N VAL A 145 3.33 -25.91 0.30
CA VAL A 145 4.55 -25.80 -0.49
C VAL A 145 5.19 -24.47 -0.13
N THR A 146 6.46 -24.53 0.26
CA THR A 146 7.28 -23.36 0.51
C THR A 146 8.00 -22.96 -0.77
N VAL A 147 7.89 -21.69 -1.15
CA VAL A 147 8.55 -21.11 -2.31
C VAL A 147 9.50 -20.02 -1.83
N ASN A 148 10.78 -20.24 -2.08
CA ASN A 148 11.86 -19.37 -1.64
C ASN A 148 12.32 -18.47 -2.78
N PHE A 149 12.59 -17.20 -2.47
CA PHE A 149 13.04 -16.20 -3.45
C PHE A 149 14.41 -15.62 -3.06
N ASN A 150 15.21 -15.26 -4.08
CA ASN A 150 16.47 -14.52 -3.89
C ASN A 150 16.30 -13.00 -3.84
N THR A 151 15.06 -12.50 -3.99
CA THR A 151 14.74 -11.07 -3.95
C THR A 151 13.89 -10.73 -2.73
N GLY A 152 13.83 -9.44 -2.38
CA GLY A 152 13.08 -8.94 -1.23
C GLY A 152 11.57 -8.93 -1.42
N SER A 153 10.84 -8.79 -0.31
CA SER A 153 9.38 -8.93 -0.24
C SER A 153 8.63 -7.90 -1.08
N ASP A 154 9.18 -6.69 -1.24
CA ASP A 154 8.62 -5.65 -2.11
C ASP A 154 8.56 -6.13 -3.57
N THR A 155 9.68 -6.66 -4.09
CA THR A 155 9.76 -7.13 -5.48
C THR A 155 8.88 -8.35 -5.73
N VAL A 156 8.79 -9.26 -4.75
CA VAL A 156 7.86 -10.39 -4.82
C VAL A 156 6.41 -9.92 -4.76
N GLY A 157 6.11 -8.91 -3.94
CA GLY A 157 4.80 -8.27 -3.84
C GLY A 157 4.34 -7.66 -5.18
N ASP A 158 5.24 -6.96 -5.87
CA ASP A 158 4.97 -6.40 -7.20
C ASP A 158 4.59 -7.48 -8.24
N GLN A 159 5.16 -8.69 -8.09
CA GLN A 159 4.93 -9.83 -8.98
C GLN A 159 3.83 -10.79 -8.47
N LEU A 160 3.21 -10.50 -7.32
CA LEU A 160 2.29 -11.42 -6.63
C LEU A 160 1.06 -11.75 -7.49
N ASN A 161 0.58 -10.79 -8.28
CA ASN A 161 -0.55 -11.01 -9.18
C ASN A 161 -0.21 -12.01 -10.30
N ASP A 162 1.01 -11.98 -10.81
CA ASP A 162 1.47 -12.96 -11.81
C ASP A 162 1.72 -14.32 -11.18
N PHE A 163 2.26 -14.33 -9.95
CA PHE A 163 2.40 -15.56 -9.17
C PHE A 163 1.04 -16.24 -8.91
N ARG A 164 0.01 -15.47 -8.55
CA ARG A 164 -1.36 -15.98 -8.31
C ARG A 164 -1.94 -16.68 -9.53
N LYS A 165 -1.57 -16.28 -10.76
CA LYS A 165 -2.03 -16.95 -12.00
C LYS A 165 -1.44 -18.36 -12.16
N LEU A 166 -0.37 -18.70 -11.44
CA LEU A 166 0.23 -20.04 -11.46
C LEU A 166 -0.49 -21.03 -10.55
N LEU A 167 -1.26 -20.53 -9.59
CA LEU A 167 -2.08 -21.35 -8.70
C LEU A 167 -3.08 -22.15 -9.55
N PRO A 168 -3.30 -23.43 -9.23
CA PRO A 168 -4.28 -24.23 -9.95
C PRO A 168 -5.66 -23.59 -9.82
N ALA A 169 -6.21 -23.18 -10.96
CA ALA A 169 -7.52 -22.56 -11.08
C ALA A 169 -8.16 -22.97 -12.42
N GLY A 170 -9.50 -22.93 -12.47
CA GLY A 170 -10.25 -23.26 -13.69
C GLY A 170 -9.94 -24.66 -14.22
N SER A 171 -9.50 -24.76 -15.48
CA SER A 171 -9.18 -26.03 -16.17
C SER A 171 -7.96 -26.77 -15.61
N THR A 172 -7.17 -26.13 -14.76
CA THR A 172 -6.04 -26.74 -14.05
C THR A 172 -6.33 -27.04 -12.58
N ALA A 173 -7.54 -26.72 -12.11
CA ALA A 173 -7.97 -27.00 -10.76
C ALA A 173 -8.12 -28.50 -10.56
N GLY A 174 -7.44 -29.04 -9.56
CA GLY A 174 -7.66 -30.38 -9.09
C GLY A 174 -8.60 -30.39 -7.87
N PRO A 175 -8.53 -31.44 -7.04
CA PRO A 175 -9.41 -31.57 -5.88
C PRO A 175 -9.09 -30.61 -4.73
N ALA A 176 -7.96 -29.89 -4.78
CA ALA A 176 -7.51 -29.00 -3.72
C ALA A 176 -7.74 -27.52 -4.07
N GLN A 177 -8.13 -26.73 -3.08
CA GLN A 177 -8.09 -25.28 -3.16
C GLN A 177 -6.74 -24.79 -2.67
N ALA A 178 -6.11 -23.90 -3.43
CA ALA A 178 -4.82 -23.31 -3.11
C ALA A 178 -4.98 -21.93 -2.48
N TYR A 179 -4.36 -21.73 -1.31
CA TYR A 179 -4.31 -20.45 -0.60
C TYR A 179 -2.86 -19.97 -0.54
N LEU A 180 -2.66 -18.66 -0.71
CA LEU A 180 -1.34 -18.04 -0.72
C LEU A 180 -1.16 -17.20 0.54
N THR A 181 -0.03 -17.38 1.24
CA THR A 181 0.41 -16.59 2.38
C THR A 181 1.94 -16.46 2.38
N GLY A 182 2.53 -15.79 3.36
CA GLY A 182 3.97 -15.62 3.50
C GLY A 182 4.38 -14.17 3.71
N ASP A 183 5.64 -13.88 3.39
CA ASP A 183 6.29 -12.60 3.72
C ASP A 183 5.97 -11.46 2.75
N ALA A 184 5.44 -11.77 1.56
CA ALA A 184 5.09 -10.74 0.58
C ALA A 184 3.71 -10.15 0.88
N PRO A 185 3.58 -8.80 0.89
CA PRO A 185 2.33 -8.10 1.16
C PRO A 185 1.29 -8.22 0.03
#